data_AF-A0A2E9CUL4-F1
#
_entry.id   AF-A0A2E9CUL4-F1
#
_cell.length_a   1.000
_cell.length_b   1.000
_cell.length_c   1.000
_cell.angle_alpha   90.00
_cell.angle_beta   90.00
_cell.angle_gamma   90.00
#
_symmetry.space_group_name_H-M   'P 1'
#
loop_
_entity.id
_entity.type
_entity.pdbx_description
1 polymer ?
#
loop_
_entity_poly.entity_id
_entity_poly.type
_entity_poly.pdbx_seq_one_letter_code
_entity_poly.pdbx_strand_id
1 'polypeptide(L)'
;MRHDPMLAILADLMRRVDGLAGQRGHLSVVRLHDEVDQIRHIARAFHLDVVEGLAGTLESALSLHGLGPVVLSYLDLMRDAISSDMRAADIVPIIAQRSPAPIATLRA
;
A
#
# COMPACT_ATOMS: atom_id res chain seq x y z
N MET A 1 2.31 -19.26 13.03
CA MET A 1 2.74 -18.37 11.94
C MET A 1 2.29 -16.97 12.31
N ARG A 2 3.22 -16.09 12.71
CA ARG A 2 2.90 -14.72 13.13
C ARG A 2 2.67 -13.93 11.84
N HIS A 3 1.42 -13.89 11.36
CA HIS A 3 1.05 -13.01 10.25
C HIS A 3 1.23 -11.59 10.76
N ASP A 4 2.20 -10.85 10.20
CA ASP A 4 2.29 -9.43 10.48
C ASP A 4 1.04 -8.78 9.86
N PRO A 5 0.18 -8.13 10.66
CA PRO A 5 -1.05 -7.53 10.16
C PRO A 5 -0.78 -6.53 9.02
N MET A 6 0.37 -5.85 9.05
CA MET A 6 0.77 -4.91 7.99
C MET A 6 1.00 -5.62 6.65
N LEU A 7 1.70 -6.76 6.66
CA LEU A 7 1.93 -7.56 5.45
C LEU A 7 0.62 -8.11 4.87
N ALA A 8 -0.36 -8.45 5.73
CA ALA A 8 -1.68 -8.89 5.28
C ALA A 8 -2.44 -7.77 4.54
N ILE A 9 -2.33 -6.53 5.03
CA ILE A 9 -2.94 -5.34 4.40
C ILE A 9 -2.27 -5.02 3.07
N LEU A 10 -0.94 -4.99 3.04
CA LEU A 10 -0.19 -4.74 1.81
C LEU A 10 -0.46 -5.81 0.74
N ALA A 11 -0.57 -7.08 1.14
CA ALA A 11 -0.96 -8.15 0.25
C ALA A 11 -2.41 -8.01 -0.27
N ASP A 12 -3.33 -7.49 0.54
CA ASP A 12 -4.69 -7.18 0.10
C ASP A 12 -4.71 -6.04 -0.92
N LEU A 13 -4.01 -4.94 -0.65
CA LEU A 13 -3.85 -3.81 -1.57
C LEU A 13 -3.24 -4.25 -2.90
N MET A 14 -2.16 -5.05 -2.86
CA MET A 14 -1.52 -5.59 -4.06
C MET A 14 -2.52 -6.41 -4.89
N ARG A 15 -3.31 -7.28 -4.24
CA ARG A 15 -4.31 -8.11 -4.93
C ARG A 15 -5.39 -7.27 -5.60
N ARG A 16 -5.82 -6.17 -4.97
CA ARG A 16 -6.79 -5.23 -5.55
C ARG A 16 -6.22 -4.53 -6.77
N VAL A 17 -5.01 -3.97 -6.66
CA VAL A 17 -4.33 -3.29 -7.78
C VAL A 17 -4.10 -4.24 -8.96
N ASP A 18 -3.58 -5.44 -8.70
CA ASP A 18 -3.39 -6.47 -9.73
C ASP A 18 -4.74 -6.93 -10.34
N GLY A 19 -5.79 -7.02 -9.53
CA GLY A 19 -7.15 -7.31 -9.98
C GLY A 19 -7.71 -6.24 -10.93
N LEU A 20 -7.46 -4.96 -10.64
CA LEU A 20 -7.83 -3.85 -11.52
C LEU A 20 -7.03 -3.88 -12.82
N ALA A 21 -5.72 -4.08 -12.76
CA ALA A 21 -4.84 -4.16 -13.92
C ALA A 21 -5.17 -5.36 -14.81
N GLY A 22 -5.58 -6.49 -14.22
CA GLY A 22 -6.00 -7.70 -14.93
C GLY A 22 -7.34 -7.58 -15.65
N GLN A 23 -8.20 -6.63 -15.26
CA GLN A 23 -9.54 -6.46 -15.84
C GLN A 23 -9.57 -5.60 -17.11
N ARG A 24 -8.43 -5.02 -17.54
CA ARG A 24 -8.12 -4.38 -18.86
C ARG A 24 -9.30 -3.84 -19.71
N GLY A 25 -10.25 -3.14 -19.12
CA GLY A 25 -11.38 -2.49 -19.82
C GLY A 25 -12.77 -3.14 -19.66
N HIS A 26 -12.91 -4.19 -18.85
CA HIS A 26 -14.22 -4.77 -18.51
C HIS A 26 -14.86 -4.16 -17.24
N LEU A 27 -14.10 -3.34 -16.51
CA LEU A 27 -14.61 -2.62 -15.34
C LEU A 27 -15.39 -1.38 -15.75
N SER A 28 -16.57 -1.20 -15.16
CA SER A 28 -17.27 0.08 -15.26
C SER A 28 -16.48 1.18 -14.55
N VAL A 29 -16.60 2.41 -15.06
CA VAL A 29 -15.98 3.60 -14.46
C VAL A 29 -16.35 3.73 -12.98
N VAL A 30 -17.61 3.45 -12.65
CA VAL A 30 -18.13 3.50 -11.27
C VAL A 30 -17.39 2.50 -10.38
N ARG A 31 -17.26 1.23 -10.80
CA ARG A 31 -16.52 0.24 -10.02
C ARG A 31 -15.05 0.56 -9.87
N LEU A 32 -14.43 1.14 -10.90
CA LEU A 32 -13.04 1.57 -10.81
C LEU A 32 -12.90 2.70 -9.80
N HIS A 33 -13.82 3.67 -9.79
CA HIS A 33 -13.81 4.76 -8.82
C HIS A 33 -13.97 4.24 -7.39
N ASP A 34 -14.89 3.30 -7.16
CA ASP A 34 -15.11 2.67 -5.85
C ASP A 34 -13.85 1.95 -5.35
N GLU A 35 -13.18 1.19 -6.23
CA GLU A 35 -11.95 0.46 -5.86
C GLU A 35 -10.77 1.42 -5.60
N VAL A 36 -10.62 2.48 -6.38
CA VAL A 36 -9.57 3.50 -6.16
C VAL A 36 -9.81 4.26 -4.86
N ASP A 37 -11.06 4.61 -4.55
CA ASP A 37 -11.40 5.24 -3.26
C ASP A 37 -11.12 4.29 -2.08
N GLN A 38 -11.46 3.01 -2.21
CA GLN A 38 -11.17 2.00 -1.21
C GLN A 38 -9.65 1.84 -0.98
N ILE A 39 -8.86 1.82 -2.05
CA ILE A 39 -7.38 1.79 -1.98
C ILE A 39 -6.87 3.02 -1.24
N ARG A 40 -7.36 4.21 -1.58
CA ARG A 40 -6.99 5.47 -0.91
C ARG A 40 -7.33 5.43 0.58
N HIS A 41 -8.53 4.97 0.91
CA HIS A 41 -9.00 4.88 2.29
C HIS A 41 -8.11 3.97 3.14
N ILE A 42 -7.77 2.79 2.61
CA ILE A 42 -6.86 1.85 3.29
C ILE A 42 -5.46 2.45 3.40
N ALA A 43 -4.92 3.00 2.32
CA ALA A 43 -3.58 3.62 2.32
C ALA A 43 -3.46 4.70 3.40
N ARG A 44 -4.46 5.57 3.50
CA ARG A 44 -4.53 6.62 4.53
C ARG A 44 -4.61 6.07 5.95
N ALA A 45 -5.38 5.00 6.16
CA ALA A 45 -5.52 4.37 7.48
C ALA A 45 -4.22 3.74 7.98
N PHE A 46 -3.32 3.35 7.07
CA PHE A 46 -2.05 2.70 7.38
C PHE A 46 -0.81 3.57 7.10
N HIS A 47 -1.00 4.87 6.87
CA HIS A 47 0.08 5.84 6.57
C HIS A 47 0.94 5.47 5.35
N LEU A 48 0.32 4.89 4.32
CA LEU A 48 0.97 4.60 3.04
C LEU A 48 0.89 5.84 2.12
N ASP A 49 1.60 6.90 2.49
CA ASP A 49 1.46 8.24 1.90
C ASP A 49 1.65 8.26 0.37
N VAL A 50 2.58 7.44 -0.14
CA VAL A 50 2.85 7.33 -1.58
C VAL A 50 1.68 6.69 -2.32
N VAL A 51 1.12 5.61 -1.78
CA VAL A 51 -0.03 4.91 -2.35
C VAL A 51 -1.28 5.79 -2.28
N GLU A 52 -1.49 6.50 -1.17
CA GLU A 52 -2.58 7.46 -1.01
C GLU A 52 -2.52 8.57 -2.07
N GLY A 53 -1.33 9.18 -2.25
CA GLY A 53 -1.13 10.25 -3.23
C GLY A 53 -1.36 9.79 -4.68
N LEU A 54 -0.88 8.60 -5.03
CA LEU A 54 -1.13 7.99 -6.33
C LEU A 54 -2.63 7.72 -6.54
N ALA A 55 -3.33 7.22 -5.51
CA ALA A 55 -4.77 6.92 -5.58
C ALA A 55 -5.61 8.19 -5.75
N GLY A 56 -5.30 9.26 -5.01
CA GLY A 56 -5.97 10.56 -5.16
C GLY A 56 -5.73 11.20 -6.54
N THR A 57 -4.51 11.03 -7.08
CA THR A 57 -4.20 11.53 -8.42
C THR A 57 -4.94 10.74 -9.50
N LEU A 58 -5.01 9.40 -9.35
CA LEU A 58 -5.78 8.55 -10.24
C LEU A 58 -7.29 8.87 -10.20
N GLU A 59 -7.87 9.07 -9.02
CA GLU A 59 -9.28 9.46 -8.86
C GLU A 59 -9.59 10.79 -9.58
N SER A 60 -8.70 11.78 -9.42
CA SER A 60 -8.81 13.06 -10.11
C SER A 60 -8.72 12.90 -11.63
N ALA A 61 -7.77 12.09 -12.11
CA ALA A 61 -7.60 11.80 -13.53
C ALA A 61 -8.80 11.05 -14.12
N LEU A 62 -9.39 10.11 -13.37
CA LEU A 62 -10.60 9.39 -13.76
C LEU A 62 -11.80 10.33 -13.88
N SER A 63 -11.93 11.28 -12.96
CA SER A 63 -12.99 12.29 -12.98
C SER A 63 -12.86 13.25 -14.18
N LEU A 64 -11.63 13.56 -14.58
CA LEU A 64 -11.33 14.50 -15.68
C LEU A 64 -11.34 13.84 -17.08
N HIS A 65 -10.81 12.63 -17.19
CA HIS A 65 -10.48 11.99 -18.48
C HIS A 65 -11.16 10.62 -18.69
N GLY A 66 -11.83 10.07 -17.68
CA GLY A 66 -12.45 8.76 -17.74
C GLY A 66 -11.45 7.60 -17.80
N LEU A 67 -11.86 6.47 -18.39
CA LEU A 67 -11.04 5.26 -18.54
C LEU A 67 -9.99 5.43 -19.65
N GLY A 68 -8.96 6.22 -19.37
CA GLY A 68 -7.83 6.42 -20.26
C GLY A 68 -6.71 5.38 -20.08
N PRO A 69 -5.76 5.29 -21.05
CA PRO A 69 -4.59 4.41 -20.95
C PRO A 69 -3.69 4.74 -19.75
N VAL A 70 -3.78 5.97 -19.22
CA VAL A 70 -3.05 6.43 -18.04
C VAL A 70 -3.40 5.64 -16.78
N VAL A 71 -4.59 5.03 -16.71
CA VAL A 71 -5.03 4.24 -15.56
C VAL A 71 -4.06 3.09 -15.29
N LEU A 72 -3.63 2.39 -16.35
CA LEU A 72 -2.68 1.29 -16.22
C LEU A 72 -1.33 1.77 -15.68
N SER A 73 -0.84 2.92 -16.17
CA SER A 73 0.41 3.51 -15.68
C SER A 73 0.34 3.86 -14.19
N TYR A 74 -0.78 4.41 -13.72
CA TYR A 74 -0.97 4.68 -12.29
C TYR A 74 -1.11 3.41 -11.45
N LEU A 75 -1.76 2.37 -11.97
CA LEU A 75 -1.85 1.07 -11.30
C LEU A 75 -0.48 0.40 -11.19
N ASP A 76 0.35 0.46 -12.24
CA ASP A 76 1.74 -0.02 -12.19
C ASP A 76 2.57 0.75 -11.14
N LEU A 77 2.43 2.08 -11.08
CA LEU A 77 3.10 2.89 -10.06
C LEU A 77 2.65 2.54 -8.63
N MET A 78 1.36 2.29 -8.42
CA MET A 78 0.85 1.82 -7.12
C MET A 78 1.42 0.45 -6.76
N ARG A 79 1.53 -0.45 -7.73
CA ARG A 79 2.11 -1.79 -7.55
C ARG A 79 3.56 -1.72 -7.07
N ASP A 80 4.35 -0.84 -7.69
CA ASP A 80 5.75 -0.62 -7.31
C ASP A 80 5.87 -0.03 -5.91
N ALA A 81 5.02 0.96 -5.57
CA ALA A 81 4.98 1.55 -4.23
C ALA A 81 4.65 0.50 -3.15
N ILE A 82 3.57 -0.27 -3.34
CA ILE A 82 3.18 -1.34 -2.40
C ILE A 82 4.30 -2.39 -2.28
N SER A 83 4.95 -2.76 -3.39
CA SER A 83 6.07 -3.71 -3.37
C SER A 83 7.25 -3.20 -2.54
N SER A 84 7.52 -1.89 -2.60
CA SER A 84 8.54 -1.24 -1.80
C SER A 84 8.19 -1.29 -0.30
N ASP A 85 6.94 -0.96 0.05
CA ASP A 85 6.46 -1.02 1.43
C ASP A 85 6.45 -2.45 2.00
N MET A 86 6.12 -3.45 1.18
CA MET A 86 6.19 -4.86 1.56
C MET A 86 7.62 -5.28 1.90
N ARG A 87 8.61 -4.85 1.09
CA ARG A 87 10.03 -5.10 1.40
C ARG A 87 10.45 -4.40 2.67
N ALA A 88 10.02 -3.15 2.87
CA ALA A 88 10.32 -2.42 4.11
C ALA A 88 9.73 -3.12 5.33
N ALA A 89 8.48 -3.58 5.26
CA ALA A 89 7.83 -4.33 6.34
C ALA A 89 8.49 -5.69 6.62
N ASP A 90 8.92 -6.41 5.58
CA ASP A 90 9.64 -7.68 5.69
C ASP A 90 11.07 -7.52 6.25
N ILE A 91 11.68 -6.34 6.12
CA ILE A 91 13.00 -6.00 6.71
C ILE A 91 12.88 -5.64 8.21
N VAL A 92 11.68 -5.34 8.73
CA VAL A 92 11.44 -5.06 10.16
C VAL A 92 11.08 -6.34 10.95
N PRO A 93 11.98 -7.33 11.09
CA PRO A 93 11.93 -8.18 12.28
C PRO A 93 13.21 -8.17 13.12
N ILE A 94 14.22 -7.32 12.84
CA ILE A 94 15.53 -7.43 13.54
C ILE A 94 15.92 -6.22 14.40
N ILE A 95 15.40 -5.01 14.20
CA ILE A 95 15.99 -3.80 14.84
C ILE A 95 15.27 -3.36 16.13
N ALA A 96 14.10 -3.91 16.45
CA ALA A 96 13.30 -3.49 17.62
C ALA A 96 13.65 -4.22 18.95
N GLN A 97 14.76 -4.97 19.02
CA GLN A 97 15.25 -5.58 20.26
C GLN A 97 16.64 -5.06 20.64
N ARG A 98 16.74 -3.78 20.99
CA ARG A 98 17.82 -3.31 21.89
C ARG A 98 17.21 -2.99 23.23
N SER A 99 17.07 -4.01 24.08
CA SER A 99 16.98 -3.81 25.53
C SER A 99 18.36 -3.38 26.04
N PRO A 100 18.53 -2.22 26.69
CA PRO A 100 19.71 -1.98 27.49
C PRO A 100 19.44 -2.41 28.93
N ALA A 101 20.10 -3.48 29.39
CA ALA A 101 20.33 -3.75 30.81
C ALA A 101 21.51 -4.72 30.96
N PRO A 102 22.27 -4.73 32.08
CA PRO A 102 22.34 -3.80 33.21
C PRO A 102 23.80 -3.35 33.52
N ILE A 103 24.00 -2.28 34.31
CA ILE A 103 25.23 -2.17 35.12
C ILE A 103 24.82 -2.03 36.58
N ALA A 104 24.88 -3.14 37.30
CA ALA A 104 24.91 -3.17 38.75
C ALA A 104 26.30 -2.69 39.19
N THR A 105 26.39 -1.47 39.74
CA THR A 105 27.61 -1.00 40.38
C THR A 105 27.66 -1.52 41.82
N LEU A 106 28.68 -2.32 42.06
CA LEU A 106 29.13 -2.93 43.31
C LEU A 106 29.24 -1.89 44.44
N ARG A 107 28.64 -2.19 45.61
CA ARG A 107 28.74 -1.39 46.83
C ARG A 107 30.03 -1.77 47.57
N ALA A 108 30.82 -0.76 47.96
CA ALA A 108 31.97 -0.84 48.87
C ALA A 108 31.53 -0.90 50.34
#